data_AF-A0A0G4LX40-F1
#
_entry.id   AF-A0A0G4LX40-F1
#
_cell.length_a   1.000
_cell.length_b   1.000
_cell.length_c   1.000
_cell.angle_alpha   90.00
_cell.angle_beta   90.00
_cell.angle_gamma   90.00
#
_symmetry.space_group_name_H-M   'P 1'
#
loop_
_entity.id
_entity.type
_entity.pdbx_description
1 polymer ?
#
loop_
_entity_poly.entity_id
_entity_poly.type
_entity_poly.pdbx_seq_one_letter_code
_entity_poly.pdbx_strand_id
1 'polypeptide(L)'
;MNGIGGLAGWRWLFILEGIPAILCGIYTFFSLPNYPETVAFLDEDERAAILADLPDQAPSMREKTLNMEQVKELLRDPTFVPFLMIWITHGIGGWGISFVLPTVFMN
;
A
#
# COMPACT_ATOMS: atom_id res chain seq x y z
N MET A 1 6.80 -15.16 -25.79
CA MET A 1 5.66 -15.93 -26.34
C MET A 1 4.98 -15.15 -27.47
N ASN A 2 5.65 -14.90 -28.60
CA ASN A 2 5.05 -14.20 -29.74
C ASN A 2 4.30 -15.19 -30.63
N GLY A 3 2.99 -15.02 -30.83
CA GLY A 3 2.18 -15.87 -31.72
C GLY A 3 1.56 -17.11 -31.04
N ILE A 4 1.90 -17.40 -29.79
CA ILE A 4 1.27 -18.47 -29.02
C ILE A 4 -0.16 -18.04 -28.66
N GLY A 5 -1.17 -18.81 -29.08
CA GLY A 5 -2.58 -18.50 -28.87
C GLY A 5 -3.11 -17.31 -29.69
N GLY A 6 -2.41 -16.89 -30.76
CA GLY A 6 -2.79 -15.72 -31.58
C GLY A 6 -2.54 -14.37 -30.89
N LEU A 7 -1.81 -14.35 -29.78
CA LEU A 7 -1.53 -13.16 -28.99
C LEU A 7 -0.10 -12.64 -29.24
N ALA A 8 0.03 -11.31 -29.28
CA ALA A 8 1.34 -10.66 -29.25
C ALA A 8 2.02 -10.88 -27.89
N GLY A 9 3.34 -11.02 -27.86
CA GLY A 9 4.07 -11.38 -26.64
C GLY A 9 3.95 -10.38 -25.50
N TRP A 10 3.70 -9.09 -25.79
CA TRP A 10 3.44 -8.09 -24.75
C TRP A 10 2.14 -8.37 -23.98
N ARG A 11 1.12 -8.96 -24.64
CA ARG A 11 -0.14 -9.34 -23.98
C ARG A 11 0.08 -10.49 -23.00
N TRP A 12 0.95 -11.44 -23.36
CA TRP A 12 1.35 -12.52 -22.47
C TRP A 12 2.08 -12.01 -21.23
N LEU A 13 2.87 -10.95 -21.35
CA LEU A 13 3.54 -10.33 -20.21
C LEU A 13 2.52 -9.79 -19.20
N PHE A 14 1.50 -9.06 -19.66
CA PHE A 14 0.41 -8.60 -18.79
C PHE A 14 -0.43 -9.74 -18.19
N ILE A 15 -0.68 -10.80 -18.95
CA ILE A 15 -1.46 -11.95 -18.44
C ILE A 15 -0.68 -12.67 -17.34
N LEU A 16 0.60 -12.94 -17.57
CA LEU A 16 1.44 -13.66 -16.60
C LEU A 16 1.70 -12.82 -15.35
N GLU A 17 1.85 -11.51 -15.47
CA GLU A 17 2.01 -10.60 -14.33
C GLU A 17 0.67 -10.38 -13.58
N GLY A 18 -0.43 -10.31 -14.32
CA GLY A 18 -1.76 -10.03 -13.76
C GLY A 18 -2.37 -11.22 -13.01
N ILE A 19 -2.10 -12.46 -13.42
CA ILE A 19 -2.64 -13.66 -12.77
C ILE A 19 -2.24 -13.75 -11.29
N PRO A 20 -0.95 -13.64 -10.90
CA PRO A 20 -0.53 -13.62 -9.50
C PRO A 20 -1.23 -12.51 -8.70
N ALA A 21 -1.34 -11.31 -9.25
CA ALA A 21 -2.03 -10.20 -8.59
C ALA A 21 -3.51 -10.49 -8.33
N ILE A 22 -4.23 -11.07 -9.30
CA ILE A 22 -5.62 -11.49 -9.14
C ILE A 22 -5.75 -12.58 -8.08
N LEU A 23 -4.89 -13.60 -8.10
CA LEU A 23 -4.90 -14.67 -7.10
C LEU A 23 -4.65 -14.12 -5.70
N CYS A 24 -3.67 -13.21 -5.54
CA CYS A 24 -3.43 -12.51 -4.28
C CYS A 24 -4.66 -11.71 -3.83
N GLY A 25 -5.33 -11.00 -4.75
CA GLY A 25 -6.55 -10.25 -4.43
C GLY A 25 -7.71 -11.13 -3.96
N ILE A 26 -7.90 -12.30 -4.59
CA ILE A 26 -8.89 -13.29 -4.16
C ILE A 26 -8.50 -13.84 -2.78
N TYR A 27 -7.22 -14.19 -2.58
CA TYR A 27 -6.75 -14.71 -1.30
C TYR A 27 -6.93 -13.71 -0.16
N THR A 28 -6.54 -12.44 -0.36
CA THR A 28 -6.70 -11.39 0.66
C THR A 28 -8.16 -11.08 0.94
N PHE A 29 -9.03 -11.12 -0.08
CA PHE A 29 -10.47 -10.92 0.14
C PHE A 29 -11.08 -11.94 1.13
N PHE A 30 -10.62 -13.19 1.09
CA PHE A 30 -11.12 -14.23 2.00
C PHE A 30 -10.32 -14.36 3.31
N SER A 31 -9.02 -14.07 3.28
CA SER A 31 -8.11 -14.41 4.37
C SER A 31 -7.67 -13.20 5.19
N LEU A 32 -7.82 -11.97 4.71
CA LEU A 32 -7.37 -10.76 5.41
C LEU A 32 -8.50 -10.20 6.30
N PRO A 33 -8.45 -10.38 7.62
CA PRO A 33 -9.39 -9.75 8.54
C PRO A 33 -9.21 -8.22 8.54
N ASN A 34 -10.31 -7.47 8.59
CA ASN A 34 -10.28 -6.00 8.54
C ASN A 34 -9.82 -5.37 9.86
N TYR A 35 -10.05 -6.06 10.98
CA TYR A 35 -9.71 -5.58 12.32
C TYR A 35 -9.14 -6.72 13.17
N PRO A 36 -8.25 -6.41 14.14
CA PRO A 36 -7.69 -7.40 15.07
C PRO A 36 -8.78 -8.24 15.78
N GLU A 37 -9.96 -7.64 16.02
CA GLU A 37 -11.14 -8.29 16.59
C GLU A 37 -11.74 -9.41 15.71
N THR A 38 -11.45 -9.44 14.42
CA THR A 38 -12.01 -10.41 13.46
C THR A 38 -10.99 -11.47 13.02
N VAL A 39 -9.78 -11.45 13.60
CA VAL A 39 -8.66 -12.29 13.18
C VAL A 39 -8.82 -13.74 13.66
N ALA A 40 -9.18 -14.64 12.77
CA ALA A 40 -9.37 -16.05 13.11
C ALA A 40 -8.08 -16.83 13.45
N PHE A 41 -6.89 -16.27 13.17
CA PHE A 41 -5.61 -16.97 13.41
C PHE A 41 -4.96 -16.64 14.76
N LEU A 42 -5.40 -15.59 15.46
CA LEU A 42 -4.85 -15.19 16.76
C LEU A 42 -5.56 -15.93 17.88
N ASP A 43 -4.79 -16.39 18.87
CA ASP A 43 -5.37 -16.91 20.11
C ASP A 43 -6.02 -15.79 20.93
N GLU A 44 -6.92 -16.15 21.84
CA GLU A 44 -7.70 -15.17 22.59
C GLU A 44 -6.81 -14.29 23.49
N ASP A 45 -5.73 -14.88 24.05
CA ASP A 45 -4.72 -14.16 24.83
C ASP A 45 -3.86 -13.21 23.98
N GLU A 46 -3.45 -13.63 22.78
CA GLU A 46 -2.67 -12.79 21.86
C GLU A 46 -3.50 -11.61 21.34
N ARG A 47 -4.77 -11.87 21.05
CA ARG A 47 -5.71 -10.83 20.64
C ARG A 47 -5.93 -9.80 21.75
N ALA A 48 -6.09 -10.24 22.99
CA ALA A 48 -6.25 -9.36 24.14
C ALA A 48 -5.01 -8.46 24.35
N ALA A 49 -3.81 -9.02 24.19
CA ALA A 49 -2.56 -8.25 24.26
C ALA A 49 -2.48 -7.19 23.15
N ILE A 50 -2.82 -7.53 21.90
CA ILE A 50 -2.82 -6.57 20.78
C ILE A 50 -3.85 -5.46 20.97
N LEU A 51 -5.04 -5.79 21.47
CA LEU A 51 -6.08 -4.80 21.75
C LEU A 51 -5.70 -3.88 22.92
N ALA A 52 -4.94 -4.37 23.90
CA ALA A 52 -4.45 -3.57 25.01
C ALA A 52 -3.34 -2.58 24.60
N ASP A 53 -2.52 -2.94 23.61
CA ASP A 53 -1.46 -2.08 23.05
C ASP A 53 -1.98 -1.09 21.99
N LEU A 54 -3.23 -1.22 21.55
CA LEU A 54 -3.81 -0.30 20.57
C LEU A 54 -3.98 1.10 21.20
N PRO A 55 -3.47 2.17 20.58
CA PRO A 55 -3.66 3.52 21.09
C PRO A 55 -5.15 3.89 21.07
N ASP A 56 -5.59 4.77 21.99
CA ASP A 56 -6.99 5.25 22.08
C ASP A 56 -7.54 5.84 20.77
N GLN A 57 -6.64 6.22 19.85
CA GLN A 57 -6.92 6.80 18.55
C GLN A 57 -7.00 5.76 17.43
N ALA A 58 -6.84 4.46 17.76
CA ALA A 58 -6.81 3.41 16.77
C ALA A 58 -8.19 3.30 16.10
N PRO A 59 -8.23 3.27 14.76
CA PRO A 59 -9.48 3.23 14.03
C PRO A 59 -10.22 1.93 14.37
N SER A 60 -11.34 2.06 15.06
CA SER A 60 -12.22 0.92 15.36
C SER A 60 -13.19 0.66 14.22
N MET A 61 -13.77 -0.54 14.16
CA MET A 61 -14.77 -0.94 13.15
C MET A 61 -15.99 0.00 13.08
N ARG A 62 -16.22 0.81 14.13
CA ARG A 62 -17.35 1.73 14.25
C ARG A 62 -17.01 3.20 13.99
N GLU A 63 -15.74 3.55 13.81
CA GLU A 63 -15.35 4.95 13.63
C GLU A 63 -15.55 5.44 12.20
N LYS A 64 -15.85 6.73 12.07
CA LYS A 64 -15.99 7.38 10.77
C LYS A 64 -14.61 7.44 10.11
N THR A 65 -14.52 6.93 8.90
CA THR A 65 -13.28 6.77 8.12
C THR A 65 -12.55 8.08 7.82
N LEU A 66 -13.19 9.25 7.96
CA LEU A 66 -12.57 10.56 7.76
C LEU A 66 -13.07 11.57 8.79
N ASN A 67 -12.24 11.83 9.80
CA ASN A 67 -12.45 12.94 10.71
C ASN A 67 -11.71 14.19 10.19
N MET A 68 -12.47 15.17 9.69
CA MET A 68 -11.93 16.44 9.18
C MET A 68 -11.13 17.22 10.24
N GLU A 69 -11.39 16.96 11.53
CA GLU A 69 -10.65 17.53 12.64
C GLU A 69 -9.23 16.94 12.73
N GLN A 70 -9.09 15.61 12.65
CA GLN A 70 -7.80 14.93 12.61
C GLN A 70 -6.97 15.34 11.38
N VAL A 71 -7.62 15.54 10.22
CA VAL A 71 -6.94 16.05 9.01
C VAL A 71 -6.38 17.45 9.25
N LYS A 72 -7.12 18.33 9.91
CA LYS A 72 -6.66 19.69 10.24
C LYS A 72 -5.55 19.69 11.29
N GLU A 73 -5.60 18.78 12.26
CA GLU A 73 -4.52 18.60 13.24
C GLU A 73 -3.24 18.10 12.57
N LEU A 74 -3.33 17.09 11.72
CA LEU A 74 -2.18 16.56 10.96
C LEU A 74 -1.52 17.65 10.11
N LEU A 75 -2.31 18.49 9.42
CA LEU A 75 -1.77 19.61 8.64
C LEU A 75 -1.14 20.72 9.48
N ARG A 76 -1.46 20.81 10.77
CA ARG A 76 -0.88 21.78 11.71
C ARG A 76 0.33 21.23 12.48
N ASP A 77 0.58 19.93 12.40
CA ASP A 77 1.73 19.30 13.05
C ASP A 77 3.03 19.80 12.40
N PRO A 78 3.96 20.41 13.18
CA PRO A 78 5.25 20.88 12.65
C PRO A 78 6.14 19.76 12.09
N THR A 79 5.86 18.49 12.42
CA THR A 79 6.57 17.29 11.93
C THR A 79 6.07 16.85 10.55
N PHE A 80 4.83 17.19 10.21
CA PHE A 80 4.21 16.80 8.95
C PHE A 80 4.86 17.48 7.73
N VAL A 81 5.22 18.75 7.87
CA VAL A 81 5.87 19.54 6.80
C VAL A 81 7.24 19.00 6.39
N PRO A 82 8.22 18.74 7.31
CA PRO A 82 9.49 18.14 6.92
C PRO A 82 9.33 16.71 6.38
N PHE A 83 8.39 15.92 6.91
CA PHE A 83 8.09 14.59 6.37
C PHE A 83 7.63 14.65 4.91
N LEU A 84 6.70 15.55 4.58
CA LEU A 84 6.23 15.79 3.22
C LEU A 84 7.39 16.22 2.30
N MET A 85 8.23 17.15 2.76
CA MET A 85 9.37 17.65 2.00
C MET A 85 10.36 16.54 1.65
N ILE A 86 10.69 15.67 2.61
CA ILE A 86 11.57 14.51 2.37
C ILE A 86 10.99 13.62 1.27
N TRP A 87 9.69 13.32 1.33
CA TRP A 87 9.02 12.48 0.33
C TRP A 87 8.99 13.12 -1.06
N ILE A 88 8.75 14.44 -1.15
CA ILE A 88 8.79 15.17 -2.41
C ILE A 88 10.21 15.14 -3.00
N THR A 89 11.23 15.46 -2.19
CA THR A 89 12.62 15.44 -2.65
C THR A 89 13.06 14.04 -3.06
N HIS A 90 12.65 13.01 -2.31
CA HIS A 90 12.89 11.61 -2.67
C HIS A 90 12.20 11.23 -3.99
N GLY A 91 10.95 11.67 -4.20
CA GLY A 91 10.24 11.46 -5.46
C GLY A 91 10.97 12.07 -6.66
N ILE A 92 11.41 13.32 -6.54
CA ILE A 92 12.14 14.02 -7.61
C ILE A 92 13.51 13.37 -7.86
N GLY A 93 14.27 13.09 -6.80
CA GLY A 93 15.60 12.51 -6.90
C GLY A 93 15.60 11.07 -7.41
N GLY A 94 14.72 10.22 -6.90
CA GLY A 94 14.66 8.80 -7.27
C GLY A 94 14.12 8.58 -8.69
N TRP A 95 13.00 9.20 -9.03
CA TRP A 95 12.39 9.01 -10.36
C TRP A 95 13.12 9.79 -11.45
N GLY A 96 13.66 10.96 -11.14
CA GLY A 96 14.41 11.78 -12.11
C GLY A 96 15.60 11.04 -12.72
N ILE A 97 16.34 10.26 -11.92
CA ILE A 97 17.49 9.47 -12.40
C ILE A 97 17.02 8.43 -13.43
N SER A 98 15.89 7.76 -13.19
CA SER A 98 15.36 6.75 -14.11
C SER A 98 14.97 7.34 -15.47
N PHE A 99 14.56 8.61 -15.53
CA PHE A 99 14.27 9.30 -16.79
C PHE A 99 15.52 9.76 -17.54
N VAL A 100 16.58 10.15 -16.82
CA VAL A 100 17.81 10.68 -17.42
C VAL A 100 18.77 9.56 -17.84
N LEU A 101 18.78 8.42 -17.14
CA LEU A 101 19.64 7.28 -17.45
C LEU A 101 19.60 6.85 -18.94
N PRO A 102 18.42 6.67 -19.58
CA PRO A 102 18.36 6.36 -21.01
C PRO A 102 19.04 7.42 -21.89
N THR A 103 18.94 8.70 -21.55
CA THR A 103 19.48 9.81 -22.37
C THR A 103 21.00 9.94 -22.28
N VAL A 104 21.62 9.55 -21.16
CA VAL A 104 23.09 9.61 -20.98
C VAL A 104 23.81 8.55 -21.79
N PHE A 105 23.20 7.38 -21.99
CA PHE A 105 23.79 6.30 -22.78
C PHE A 105 23.50 6.41 -24.29
N MET A 106 22.53 7.23 -24.69
CA MET A 106 22.14 7.41 -26.11
C MET A 106 22.83 8.58 -26.80
N ASN A 107 23.73 9.30 -26.12
CA ASN A 107 24.55 10.39 -26.65
C ASN A 107 26.03 10.00 -26.60
#